data_AF-A0A1C6HCG5-F1
#
_entry.id   AF-A0A1C6HCG5-F1
#
_cell.length_a   1.000
_cell.length_b   1.000
_cell.length_c   1.000
_cell.angle_alpha   90.00
_cell.angle_beta   90.00
_cell.angle_gamma   90.00
#
_symmetry.space_group_name_H-M   'P 1'
#
loop_
_entity.id
_entity.type
_entity.pdbx_description
1 polymer ?
#
loop_
_entity_poly.entity_id
_entity_poly.type
_entity_poly.pdbx_seq_one_letter_code
_entity_poly.pdbx_strand_id
1 'polypeptide(L)' 'MGATPNAMANMQAICDKYSPSVKAYLLIPLVGSLFADFLNSLVITVFINFI' A
#
# COMPACT_ATOMS: atom_id res chain seq x y z
N MET A 1 -4.94 10.84 -7.01
CA MET A 1 -5.21 10.42 -5.62
C MET A 1 -4.38 9.18 -5.35
N GLY A 2 -3.38 9.26 -4.48
CA GLY A 2 -2.44 8.14 -4.24
C GLY A 2 -3.08 7.00 -3.44
N ALA A 3 -2.58 5.78 -3.62
CA ALA A 3 -3.06 4.59 -2.91
C ALA A 3 -2.94 4.72 -1.38
N THR A 4 -1.84 5.29 -0.88
CA THR A 4 -1.56 5.49 0.55
C THR A 4 -2.50 6.49 1.23
N PRO A 5 -2.74 7.71 0.71
CA PRO A 5 -3.69 8.64 1.33
C PRO A 5 -5.14 8.16 1.26
N ASN A 6 -5.53 7.45 0.19
CA ASN A 6 -6.88 6.85 0.12
C ASN A 6 -7.07 5.75 1.17
N ALA A 7 -6.08 4.87 1.35
CA ALA A 7 -6.14 3.82 2.35
C ALA A 7 -6.14 4.39 3.78
N MET A 8 -5.36 5.45 4.05
CA MET A 8 -5.38 6.16 5.34
C MET A 8 -6.73 6.83 5.62
N ALA A 9 -7.34 7.48 4.62
CA ALA A 9 -8.67 8.09 4.76
C ALA A 9 -9.75 7.04 5.02
N ASN A 10 -9.71 5.91 4.30
CA ASN A 10 -10.63 4.79 4.52
C ASN A 10 -10.48 4.20 5.93
N MET A 11 -9.24 4.09 6.42
CA MET A 11 -9.02 3.59 7.76
C MET A 11 -9.41 4.58 8.86
N GLN A 12 -9.33 5.88 8.62
CA GLN A 12 -9.87 6.91 9.51
C GLN A 12 -11.40 6.72 9.67
N ALA A 13 -12.12 6.54 8.57
CA ALA A 13 -13.57 6.30 8.58
C ALA A 13 -13.96 4.97 9.29
N ILE A 14 -13.13 3.93 9.17
CA ILE A 14 -13.35 2.64 9.87
C ILE A 14 -13.04 2.77 11.36
N CYS A 15 -11.99 3.50 11.74
CA CYS A 15 -11.61 3.73 13.14
C CYS A 15 -12.70 4.48 13.92
N ASP A 16 -13.38 5.45 13.29
CA ASP A 16 -14.52 6.18 13.88
C ASP A 16 -15.69 5.26 14.28
N LYS A 17 -15.82 4.10 13.62
CA LYS A 17 -16.93 3.18 13.82
C LYS A 17 -16.59 1.93 14.65
N TYR A 18 -15.33 1.48 14.64
CA TYR A 18 -14.93 0.17 15.20
C TYR A 18 -13.77 0.20 16.20
N SER A 19 -13.28 1.37 16.61
CA SER A 19 -12.07 1.59 17.44
C SER A 19 -10.76 1.64 16.63
N PRO A 20 -9.85 2.58 16.94
CA PRO A 20 -8.62 2.75 16.18
C PRO A 20 -7.65 1.59 16.33
N SER A 21 -7.17 1.06 15.20
CA SER A 21 -6.18 -0.02 15.16
C SER A 21 -4.85 0.47 14.58
N VAL A 22 -3.89 0.75 15.46
CA VAL A 22 -2.52 1.20 15.10
C VAL A 22 -1.81 0.16 14.22
N LYS A 23 -2.09 -1.13 14.41
CA LYS A 23 -1.51 -2.22 13.60
C LYS A 23 -1.89 -2.12 12.13
N ALA A 24 -3.15 -1.78 11.85
CA ALA A 24 -3.61 -1.62 10.48
C ALA A 24 -2.97 -0.38 9.84
N TYR A 25 -2.70 0.68 10.61
CA TYR A 25 -2.15 1.95 10.09
C TYR A 25 -0.71 1.77 9.63
N LEU A 26 0.03 0.89 10.30
CA LEU A 26 1.39 0.53 9.93
C LEU A 26 1.43 -0.40 8.70
N LEU A 27 0.42 -1.27 8.54
CA LEU A 27 0.33 -2.21 7.42
C LEU A 27 0.02 -1.54 6.09
N ILE A 28 -0.78 -0.47 6.07
CA ILE A 28 -1.14 0.25 4.83
C ILE A 28 0.09 0.76 4.05
N PRO A 29 0.99 1.57 4.63
CA PRO A 29 2.16 2.06 3.92
C PRO A 29 3.17 0.94 3.67
N LEU A 30 3.27 -0.05 4.57
CA LEU A 30 4.14 -1.20 4.38
C LEU A 30 3.74 -1.98 3.13
N VAL A 31 2.47 -2.33 2.99
CA VAL A 31 1.95 -3.04 1.80
C VAL A 31 2.00 -2.13 0.57
N GLY A 32 1.57 -0.88 0.69
CA GLY A 32 1.52 0.07 -0.43
C GLY A 32 2.89 0.39 -1.04
N SER A 33 3.92 0.57 -0.21
CA SER A 33 5.29 0.83 -0.67
C SER A 33 5.99 -0.47 -1.09
N LEU A 34 5.98 -1.49 -0.23
CA LEU A 34 6.75 -2.72 -0.47
C LEU A 34 6.24 -3.49 -1.70
N PHE A 35 4.92 -3.61 -1.88
CA PHE A 35 4.38 -4.30 -3.07
C PHE A 35 4.57 -3.49 -4.34
N ALA A 36 4.50 -2.15 -4.26
CA ALA A 36 4.79 -1.31 -5.41
C ALA A 36 6.25 -1.49 -5.86
N ASP A 37 7.19 -1.52 -4.92
CA ASP A 37 8.60 -1.74 -5.22
C ASP A 37 8.85 -3.15 -5.80
N PHE A 38 8.22 -4.19 -5.24
CA PHE A 38 8.30 -5.56 -5.76
C PHE A 38 7.74 -5.69 -7.18
N LEU A 39 6.55 -5.16 -7.43
CA LEU A 39 5.92 -5.19 -8.75
C LEU A 39 6.74 -4.39 -9.76
N ASN A 40 7.23 -3.22 -9.38
CA ASN A 40 8.06 -2.39 -10.25
C ASN A 40 9.37 -3.09 -10.62
N SER A 41 10.08 -3.66 -9.63
CA SER A 41 11.31 -4.43 -9.88
C SER A 41 11.07 -5.68 -10.73
N LEU A 42 9.96 -6.39 -10.48
CA LEU A 42 9.55 -7.54 -11.29
C LEU A 42 9.27 -7.15 -12.73
N VAL A 43 8.45 -6.11 -12.94
CA VAL A 43 8.10 -5.60 -14.27
C VAL A 43 9.36 -5.16 -15.00
N ILE A 44 10.22 -4.34 -14.39
CA ILE A 44 11.48 -3.91 -15.00
C ILE A 44 12.37 -5.10 -15.35
N THR A 45 12.53 -6.06 -14.44
CA THR A 45 13.37 -7.25 -14.67
C THR A 45 12.83 -8.11 -15.82
N VAL A 46 11.50 -8.28 -15.90
CA VAL A 46 10.84 -8.99 -17.01
C VAL A 46 11.04 -8.23 -18.31
N PHE A 47 10.77 -6.93 -18.37
CA PHE A 47 10.96 -6.14 -19.59
C PHE A 47 12.43 -6.10 -20.04
N ILE A 48 13.39 -6.05 -19.12
CA ILE A 48 14.82 -6.10 -19.45
C ILE A 48 15.25 -7.49 -19.95
N ASN A 49 14.71 -8.58 -19.39
CA ASN A 49 15.07 -9.93 -19.84
C ASN A 49 14.33 -10.36 -21.11
N PHE A 50 13.17 -9.77 -21.40
CA PHE A 50 12.32 -10.15 -22.53
C PHE A 50 12.60 -9.29 -23.78
N ILE A 51 13.34 -8.18 -23.65
CA ILE A 51 13.85 -7.35 -24.76
C ILE A 51 15.29 -7.76 -25.10
#